data_AF-A0A7C5T365-F1
#
_entry.id   AF-A0A7C5T365-F1
#
_cell.length_a   1.000
_cell.length_b   1.000
_cell.length_c   1.000
_cell.angle_alpha   90.00
_cell.angle_beta   90.00
_cell.angle_gamma   90.00
#
_symmetry.space_group_name_H-M   'P 1'
#
loop_
_entity.id
_entity.type
_entity.pdbx_description
1 polymer ?
#
loop_
_entity_poly.entity_id
_entity_poly.type
_entity_poly.pdbx_seq_one_letter_code
_entity_poly.pdbx_strand_id
1 'polypeptide(L)'
;MLNYKSFLRYAFGKLLALAVYIFAALTLVFMVINLMPGDPAYSLAVYFMQTYNLKFEQALEMARVALGYDVSKPVHVRYLEYLSRLMRGELGYSLYYKRPAVEVIALSLPWTLLVLMLATIASYIIGTRLGVFAAFKRGKAADSILYSAAVVM
;
A
#
# COMPACT_ATOMS: atom_id res chain seq x y z
N MET A 1 -14.01 31.14 -18.35
CA MET A 1 -13.15 31.44 -17.19
C MET A 1 -13.23 30.26 -16.22
N LEU A 2 -12.17 29.45 -16.13
CA LEU A 2 -12.11 28.30 -15.22
C LEU A 2 -12.23 28.80 -13.78
N ASN A 3 -13.30 28.39 -13.10
CA ASN A 3 -13.64 28.90 -11.78
C ASN A 3 -12.69 28.25 -10.75
N TYR A 4 -11.61 28.92 -10.39
CA TYR A 4 -10.57 28.43 -9.47
C TYR A 4 -11.14 27.83 -8.17
N LYS A 5 -12.26 28.37 -7.68
CA LYS A 5 -12.99 27.85 -6.51
C LYS A 5 -13.57 26.44 -6.71
N SER A 6 -14.03 26.09 -7.91
CA SER A 6 -14.54 24.73 -8.18
C SER A 6 -13.41 23.72 -8.32
N PHE A 7 -12.28 24.13 -8.90
CA PHE A 7 -11.06 23.31 -8.96
C PHE A 7 -10.50 23.02 -7.56
N LEU A 8 -10.40 24.03 -6.68
CA LEU A 8 -9.99 23.85 -5.29
C LEU A 8 -10.95 22.93 -4.51
N ARG A 9 -12.27 23.11 -4.68
CA ARG A 9 -13.26 22.24 -4.01
C ARG A 9 -13.15 20.79 -4.48
N TYR A 10 -12.91 20.56 -5.77
CA TYR A 10 -12.70 19.23 -6.33
C TYR A 10 -11.40 18.59 -5.86
N ALA A 11 -10.29 19.34 -5.91
CA ALA A 11 -8.99 18.88 -5.42
C ALA A 11 -9.03 18.54 -3.93
N PHE A 12 -9.70 19.38 -3.11
CA PHE A 12 -9.89 19.12 -1.69
C PHE A 12 -10.74 17.87 -1.44
N GLY A 13 -11.83 17.68 -2.19
CA GLY A 13 -12.64 16.47 -2.10
C GLY A 13 -11.85 15.20 -2.44
N LYS A 14 -10.99 15.25 -3.45
CA LYS A 14 -10.09 14.13 -3.82
C LYS A 14 -9.02 13.86 -2.77
N LEU A 15 -8.40 14.91 -2.23
CA LEU A 15 -7.40 14.78 -1.16
C LEU A 15 -8.00 14.17 0.10
N LEU A 16 -9.21 14.60 0.45
CA LEU A 16 -9.93 14.05 1.60
C LEU A 16 -10.31 12.59 1.37
N ALA A 17 -10.81 12.23 0.18
CA ALA A 17 -11.09 10.84 -0.19
C ALA A 17 -9.82 9.96 -0.12
N LEU A 18 -8.69 10.47 -0.62
CA LEU A 18 -7.40 9.78 -0.55
C LEU A 18 -6.95 9.58 0.90
N ALA A 19 -7.05 10.61 1.74
CA ALA A 19 -6.68 10.53 3.15
C ALA A 19 -7.54 9.50 3.90
N VAL A 20 -8.86 9.48 3.65
CA VAL A 20 -9.78 8.49 4.22
C VAL A 20 -9.41 7.08 3.75
N TYR A 21 -9.09 6.91 2.46
CA TYR A 21 -8.69 5.61 1.93
C TYR A 21 -7.40 5.09 2.56
N ILE A 22 -6.38 5.95 2.66
CA ILE A 22 -5.11 5.60 3.33
C ILE A 22 -5.36 5.26 4.79
N PHE A 23 -6.14 6.08 5.50
CA PHE A 23 -6.47 5.82 6.91
C PHE A 23 -7.20 4.48 7.10
N ALA A 24 -8.17 4.19 6.23
CA ALA A 24 -8.88 2.91 6.25
C ALA A 24 -7.94 1.73 5.96
N ALA A 25 -7.07 1.85 4.96
CA ALA A 25 -6.09 0.82 4.62
C ALA A 25 -5.10 0.57 5.77
N LEU A 26 -4.55 1.62 6.39
CA LEU A 26 -3.64 1.51 7.53
C LEU A 26 -4.32 0.85 8.74
N THR A 27 -5.57 1.22 9.01
CA THR A 27 -6.36 0.64 10.09
C THR A 27 -6.65 -0.84 9.83
N LEU A 28 -7.00 -1.20 8.60
CA LEU A 28 -7.21 -2.59 8.20
C LEU A 28 -5.93 -3.41 8.35
N VAL A 29 -4.80 -2.92 7.84
CA VAL A 29 -3.51 -3.62 7.98
C VAL A 29 -3.14 -3.81 9.46
N PHE A 30 -3.33 -2.77 10.28
CA PHE A 30 -3.11 -2.86 11.72
C PHE A 30 -4.01 -3.93 12.35
N MET A 31 -5.31 -3.96 12.02
CA MET A 31 -6.23 -4.97 12.53
C MET A 31 -5.82 -6.38 12.10
N VAL A 32 -5.50 -6.59 10.81
CA VAL A 32 -5.09 -7.91 10.31
C VAL A 32 -3.88 -8.42 11.06
N ILE A 33 -2.84 -7.60 11.25
CA ILE A 33 -1.62 -8.01 11.95
C ILE A 33 -1.90 -8.28 13.44
N ASN A 34 -2.75 -7.49 14.09
CA ASN A 34 -3.08 -7.69 15.51
C ASN A 34 -4.04 -8.86 15.76
N LEU A 35 -4.87 -9.22 14.79
CA LEU A 35 -5.80 -10.34 14.85
C LEU A 35 -5.18 -11.67 14.41
N MET A 36 -4.00 -11.63 13.76
CA MET A 36 -3.27 -12.84 13.42
C MET A 36 -2.92 -13.62 14.69
N PRO A 37 -3.25 -14.92 14.76
CA PRO A 37 -2.90 -15.75 15.91
C PRO A 37 -1.39 -15.95 15.98
N GLY A 38 -0.80 -15.61 17.13
CA GLY A 38 0.63 -15.72 17.40
C GLY A 38 1.25 -14.35 17.73
N ASP A 39 2.25 -14.33 18.61
CA ASP A 39 2.99 -13.10 18.89
C ASP A 39 4.00 -12.85 17.75
N PRO A 40 3.82 -11.81 16.90
CA PRO A 40 4.76 -11.52 15.83
C PRO A 40 6.17 -11.26 16.36
N ALA A 41 6.29 -10.72 17.59
CA ALA A 41 7.57 -10.51 18.24
C ALA A 41 8.25 -11.83 18.61
N TYR A 42 7.50 -12.87 18.97
CA TYR A 42 8.06 -14.19 19.26
C TYR A 42 8.75 -14.81 18.03
N SER A 43 8.09 -14.75 16.87
CA SER A 43 8.65 -15.29 15.62
C SER A 43 9.93 -14.57 15.18
N LEU A 44 10.02 -13.27 15.44
CA LEU A 44 11.18 -12.45 15.14
C LEU A 44 12.28 -12.64 16.19
N ALA A 45 11.92 -12.84 17.46
CA ALA A 45 12.84 -13.15 18.55
C ALA A 45 13.59 -14.46 18.30
N VAL A 46 12.90 -15.52 17.87
CA VAL A 46 13.57 -16.79 17.51
C VAL A 46 14.60 -16.58 16.40
N TYR A 47 14.25 -15.78 15.39
CA TYR A 47 15.19 -15.42 14.32
C TYR A 47 16.40 -14.64 14.85
N PHE A 48 16.20 -13.62 15.69
CA PHE A 48 17.31 -12.84 16.27
C PHE A 48 18.16 -13.67 17.23
N MET A 49 17.55 -14.59 18.00
CA MET A 49 18.25 -15.53 18.87
C MET A 49 19.22 -16.39 18.06
N GLN A 50 18.76 -16.96 16.94
CA GLN A 50 19.59 -17.79 16.06
C GLN A 50 20.64 -16.99 15.30
N THR A 51 20.29 -15.78 14.84
CA THR A 51 21.17 -14.95 13.99
C THR A 51 22.29 -14.29 14.79
N TYR A 52 21.96 -13.77 15.98
CA TYR A 52 22.89 -12.98 16.80
C TYR A 52 23.38 -13.75 18.04
N ASN A 53 23.01 -15.03 18.19
CA ASN A 53 23.36 -15.88 19.33
C ASN A 53 22.98 -15.24 20.69
N LEU A 54 21.87 -14.50 20.72
CA LEU A 54 21.37 -13.80 21.89
C LEU A 54 20.56 -14.75 22.80
N LYS A 55 20.41 -14.39 24.07
CA LYS A 55 19.42 -15.05 24.94
C LYS A 55 18.01 -14.72 24.47
N PHE A 56 17.07 -15.64 24.65
CA PHE A 56 15.70 -15.47 24.19
C PHE A 56 15.04 -14.17 24.69
N GLU A 57 15.24 -13.79 25.95
CA GLU A 57 14.69 -12.54 26.50
C GLU A 57 15.23 -11.29 25.79
N GLN A 58 16.54 -11.24 25.52
CA GLN A 58 17.17 -10.12 24.81
C GLN A 58 16.70 -10.05 23.36
N ALA A 59 16.55 -11.20 22.71
CA ALA A 59 16.01 -11.28 21.35
C ALA A 59 14.53 -10.86 21.29
N LEU A 60 13.76 -11.15 22.33
CA LEU A 60 12.35 -10.77 22.44
C LEU A 60 12.18 -9.26 22.65
N GLU A 61 12.98 -8.63 23.51
CA GLU A 61 12.98 -7.17 23.65
C GLU A 61 13.38 -6.49 22.34
N MET A 62 14.45 -6.98 21.69
CA MET A 62 14.89 -6.45 20.41
C MET A 62 13.79 -6.58 19.33
N ALA A 63 13.09 -7.72 19.29
CA ALA A 63 11.96 -7.93 18.39
C ALA A 63 10.78 -7.00 18.67
N ARG A 64 10.44 -6.77 19.95
CA ARG A 64 9.37 -5.83 20.35
C ARG A 64 9.70 -4.41 19.94
N VAL A 65 10.94 -3.96 20.14
CA VAL A 65 11.40 -2.63 19.72
C VAL A 65 11.40 -2.51 18.20
N ALA A 66 11.93 -3.50 17.48
CA ALA A 66 11.96 -3.51 16.02
C ALA A 66 10.56 -3.42 15.41
N LEU A 67 9.58 -4.10 16.00
CA LEU A 67 8.19 -4.07 15.56
C LEU A 67 7.39 -2.89 16.14
N GLY A 68 7.91 -2.19 17.16
CA GLY A 68 7.13 -1.24 17.97
C GLY A 68 5.88 -1.86 18.58
N TYR A 69 5.96 -3.16 18.84
CA TYR A 69 4.85 -3.99 19.24
C TYR A 69 4.98 -4.26 20.73
N ASP A 70 4.38 -3.39 21.52
CA ASP A 70 4.31 -3.56 22.97
C ASP A 70 2.91 -4.07 23.36
N VAL A 71 2.83 -5.36 23.70
CA VAL A 71 1.57 -6.04 24.07
C VAL A 71 1.01 -5.50 25.39
N SER A 72 1.85 -4.86 26.22
CA SER A 72 1.42 -4.30 27.51
C SER A 72 0.55 -3.05 27.36
N LYS A 73 0.64 -2.36 26.21
CA LYS A 73 -0.09 -1.11 25.97
C LYS A 73 -1.50 -1.35 25.42
N PRO A 74 -2.48 -0.49 25.76
CA PRO A 74 -3.80 -0.54 25.14
C PRO A 74 -3.74 -0.41 23.62
N VAL A 75 -4.68 -1.05 22.91
CA VAL A 75 -4.73 -1.09 21.43
C VAL A 75 -4.71 0.31 20.79
N HIS A 76 -5.38 1.29 21.40
CA HIS A 76 -5.42 2.67 20.90
C HIS A 76 -4.05 3.37 20.99
N VAL A 77 -3.27 3.13 22.06
CA VAL A 77 -1.91 3.69 22.19
C VAL A 77 -1.01 3.09 21.13
N ARG A 78 -1.11 1.78 20.90
CA ARG A 78 -0.33 1.05 19.89
C ARG A 78 -0.62 1.53 18.47
N TYR A 79 -1.88 1.86 18.19
CA TYR A 79 -2.28 2.45 16.91
C TYR A 79 -1.72 3.86 16.71
N LEU A 80 -1.77 4.72 17.74
CA LEU A 80 -1.20 6.07 17.67
C LEU A 80 0.33 6.03 17.51
N GLU A 81 1.01 5.12 18.21
CA GLU A 81 2.46 4.90 18.08
C GLU A 81 2.81 4.41 16.66
N TYR A 82 2.04 3.46 16.12
CA TYR A 82 2.18 3.01 14.73
C TYR A 82 2.04 4.17 13.72
N LEU A 83 1.01 5.01 13.85
CA LEU A 83 0.82 6.17 12.98
C LEU A 83 1.96 7.20 13.12
N SER A 84 2.40 7.49 14.35
CA SER A 84 3.52 8.41 14.61
C SER A 84 4.81 7.95 13.94
N ARG A 85 5.14 6.66 14.06
CA ARG A 85 6.31 6.05 13.40
C ARG A 85 6.20 6.10 11.89
N LEU A 86 5.02 5.79 11.35
CA LEU A 86 4.77 5.88 9.92
C LEU A 86 4.97 7.31 9.38
N MET A 87 4.51 8.32 10.10
CA MET A 87 4.72 9.73 9.72
C MET A 87 6.19 10.16 9.78
N ARG A 88 7.02 9.52 10.61
CA ARG A 88 8.48 9.73 10.65
C ARG A 88 9.25 8.97 9.57
N GLY A 89 8.55 8.22 8.72
CA GLY A 89 9.15 7.38 7.68
C GLY A 89 9.65 6.02 8.20
N GLU A 90 9.35 5.66 9.44
CA GLU A 90 9.67 4.34 9.98
C GLU A 90 8.58 3.34 9.56
N LEU A 91 8.76 2.70 8.40
CA LEU A 91 7.84 1.69 7.87
C LEU A 91 7.86 0.36 8.66
N GLY A 92 8.76 0.22 9.63
CA GLY A 92 8.91 -0.96 10.48
C GLY A 92 9.77 -2.06 9.86
N TYR A 93 9.65 -3.27 10.43
CA TYR A 93 10.45 -4.44 10.08
C TYR A 93 9.60 -5.49 9.36
N SER A 94 10.09 -6.02 8.24
CA SER A 94 9.42 -7.10 7.53
C SER A 94 9.60 -8.42 8.28
N LEU A 95 8.50 -9.01 8.75
CA LEU A 95 8.52 -10.33 9.38
C LEU A 95 8.90 -11.45 8.41
N TYR A 96 8.65 -11.28 7.12
CA TYR A 96 8.94 -12.26 6.07
C TYR A 96 10.39 -12.15 5.58
N TYR A 97 10.79 -10.97 5.11
CA TYR A 97 12.13 -10.74 4.55
C TYR A 97 13.21 -10.53 5.62
N LYS A 98 12.81 -10.44 6.89
CA LYS A 98 13.69 -10.19 8.04
C LYS A 98 14.62 -8.99 7.82
N ARG A 99 14.09 -7.92 7.23
CA ARG A 99 14.81 -6.66 6.94
C ARG A 99 13.90 -5.46 7.17
N PRO A 100 14.45 -4.23 7.35
CA PRO A 100 13.65 -3.02 7.35
C PRO A 100 12.75 -2.94 6.11
N ALA A 101 11.47 -2.61 6.30
CA ALA A 101 10.49 -2.58 5.20
C ALA A 101 10.87 -1.56 4.11
N VAL A 102 11.51 -0.45 4.51
CA VAL A 102 12.03 0.58 3.59
C VAL A 102 13.02 -0.01 2.58
N GLU A 103 13.92 -0.89 3.02
CA GLU A 103 14.91 -1.51 2.13
C GLU A 103 14.26 -2.46 1.13
N VAL A 104 13.31 -3.26 1.60
CA VAL A 104 12.55 -4.18 0.74
C VAL A 104 11.81 -3.40 -0.35
N ILE A 105 11.14 -2.32 0.03
CA ILE A 105 10.43 -1.45 -0.91
C ILE A 105 11.41 -0.81 -1.89
N ALA A 106 12.53 -0.26 -1.40
CA ALA A 106 13.55 0.37 -2.24
C ALA A 106 14.14 -0.61 -3.28
N LEU A 107 14.33 -1.87 -2.91
CA LEU A 107 14.81 -2.91 -3.83
C LEU A 107 13.78 -3.30 -4.90
N SER A 108 12.49 -3.29 -4.55
CA SER A 108 11.41 -3.64 -5.49
C SER A 108 10.97 -2.47 -6.38
N LEU A 109 11.15 -1.23 -5.92
CA LEU A 109 10.65 -0.03 -6.57
C LEU A 109 11.09 0.12 -8.05
N PRO A 110 12.37 -0.11 -8.43
CA PRO A 110 12.81 0.04 -9.82
C PRO A 110 12.10 -0.94 -10.76
N TRP A 111 11.89 -2.18 -10.31
CA TRP A 111 11.23 -3.22 -11.10
C TRP A 111 9.75 -2.92 -11.30
N THR A 112 9.05 -2.49 -10.25
CA THR A 112 7.65 -2.08 -10.36
C THR A 112 7.49 -0.88 -11.30
N LEU A 113 8.36 0.12 -11.20
CA LEU A 113 8.33 1.29 -12.08
C LEU A 113 8.59 0.89 -13.54
N LEU A 114 9.55 -0.01 -13.79
CA LEU A 114 9.83 -0.50 -15.14
C LEU A 114 8.58 -1.16 -15.74
N VAL A 115 7.97 -2.11 -15.03
CA VAL A 115 6.78 -2.82 -15.51
C VAL A 115 5.61 -1.85 -15.70
N LEU A 116 5.40 -0.93 -14.76
CA LEU A 116 4.31 0.05 -14.83
C LEU A 116 4.48 1.00 -16.02
N MET A 117 5.69 1.47 -16.29
CA MET A 117 5.99 2.31 -17.45
C MET A 117 5.73 1.56 -18.76
N LEU A 118 6.23 0.33 -18.89
CA LEU A 118 6.00 -0.49 -20.09
C LEU A 118 4.51 -0.78 -20.30
N ALA A 119 3.81 -1.17 -19.24
CA ALA A 119 2.38 -1.43 -19.29
C ALA A 119 1.58 -0.17 -19.67
N THR A 120 1.95 0.99 -19.13
CA THR A 120 1.30 2.27 -19.44
C THR A 120 1.52 2.66 -20.90
N ILE A 121 2.75 2.54 -21.41
CA ILE A 121 3.07 2.84 -22.81
C ILE A 121 2.32 1.88 -23.75
N ALA A 122 2.34 0.58 -23.45
CA ALA A 122 1.63 -0.42 -24.23
C ALA A 122 0.11 -0.18 -24.22
N SER A 123 -0.46 0.06 -23.04
CA SER A 123 -1.89 0.38 -22.86
C SER A 123 -2.26 1.66 -23.60
N TYR A 124 -1.43 2.70 -23.54
CA TYR A 124 -1.66 3.95 -24.26
C TYR A 124 -1.65 3.72 -25.77
N ILE A 125 -0.66 2.99 -26.31
CA ILE A 125 -0.56 2.72 -27.75
C ILE A 125 -1.75 1.88 -28.22
N ILE A 126 -2.02 0.77 -27.55
CA ILE A 126 -3.10 -0.17 -27.93
C ILE A 126 -4.47 0.50 -27.74
N GLY A 127 -4.71 1.11 -26.58
CA GLY A 127 -5.96 1.79 -26.26
C GLY A 127 -6.24 2.95 -27.20
N THR A 128 -5.23 3.76 -27.55
CA THR A 128 -5.41 4.85 -28.51
C THR A 128 -5.71 4.31 -29.91
N ARG A 129 -5.00 3.27 -30.37
CA ARG A 129 -5.24 2.67 -31.70
C ARG A 129 -6.62 2.05 -31.80
N LEU A 130 -7.05 1.29 -30.79
CA LEU A 130 -8.38 0.71 -30.72
C LEU A 130 -9.46 1.79 -30.61
N GLY A 131 -9.24 2.83 -29.79
CA GLY A 131 -10.16 3.96 -29.67
C GLY A 131 -10.36 4.72 -30.97
N VAL A 132 -9.27 4.95 -31.71
CA VAL A 132 -9.33 5.58 -33.05
C VAL A 132 -10.05 4.67 -34.04
N PHE A 133 -9.75 3.38 -34.08
CA PHE A 133 -10.44 2.43 -34.96
C PHE A 133 -11.95 2.34 -34.67
N ALA A 134 -12.33 2.34 -33.39
CA ALA A 134 -13.73 2.40 -32.96
C ALA A 134 -14.41 3.71 -33.41
N ALA A 135 -13.70 4.84 -33.31
CA ALA A 135 -14.20 6.14 -33.74
C ALA A 135 -14.41 6.23 -35.27
N PHE A 136 -13.58 5.56 -36.08
CA PHE A 136 -13.76 5.48 -37.54
C PHE A 136 -14.90 4.54 -37.96
N LYS A 137 -15.24 3.52 -37.14
CA LYS A 137 -16.35 2.58 -37.38
C LYS A 137 -17.69 3.02 -36.78
N ARG A 138 -17.76 4.25 -36.26
CA ARG A 138 -18.96 4.83 -35.66
C ARG A 138 -20.11 4.82 -36.68
N GLY A 139 -21.13 3.99 -36.44
CA GLY A 139 -22.26 3.76 -37.35
C GLY A 139 -22.52 2.31 -37.85
N LYS A 140 -21.71 1.29 -37.52
CA LYS A 140 -22.05 -0.13 -37.78
C LYS A 140 -21.71 -1.02 -36.58
N ALA A 141 -22.68 -1.86 -36.14
CA ALA A 141 -22.69 -3.01 -35.19
C ALA A 141 -21.70 -3.06 -33.99
N ALA A 142 -20.45 -2.65 -34.15
CA ALA A 142 -19.42 -2.54 -33.11
C ALA A 142 -19.72 -1.45 -32.06
N ASP A 143 -20.51 -0.42 -32.39
CA ASP A 143 -20.95 0.61 -31.44
C ASP A 143 -21.78 0.00 -30.28
N SER A 144 -22.65 -0.96 -30.57
CA SER A 144 -23.55 -1.54 -29.56
C SER A 144 -22.80 -2.37 -28.51
N ILE A 145 -21.77 -3.11 -28.93
CA ILE A 145 -20.96 -3.97 -28.05
C ILE A 145 -20.02 -3.12 -27.17
N LEU A 146 -19.44 -2.05 -27.72
CA LEU A 146 -18.54 -1.17 -26.97
C LEU A 146 -19.29 -0.30 -25.94
N TYR A 147 -20.50 0.17 -26.25
CA TYR A 147 -21.31 0.91 -25.28
C TYR A 147 -21.83 0.02 -24.15
N SER A 148 -22.27 -1.21 -24.44
CA SER A 148 -22.76 -2.12 -23.39
C SER A 148 -21.62 -2.61 -22.49
N ALA A 149 -20.42 -2.85 -23.03
CA ALA A 149 -19.24 -3.17 -22.20
C ALA A 149 -18.79 -1.98 -21.32
N ALA A 150 -18.94 -0.74 -21.79
CA ALA A 150 -18.54 0.46 -21.05
C ALA A 150 -19.57 0.92 -19.99
N VAL A 151 -20.84 0.54 -20.13
CA VAL A 151 -21.89 0.84 -19.15
C VAL A 151 -21.96 -0.19 -18.01
N VAL A 152 -21.42 -1.39 -18.24
CA VAL A 152 -21.44 -2.52 -17.29
C VAL A 152 -20.16 -2.61 -16.44
N MET A 153 -19.11 -1.86 -16.77
CA MET A 153 -17.87 -1.73 -15.99
C MET A 153 -17.85 -0.43 -15.20
#